data_AF-A0A5M3WI96-F1
#
_entry.id   AF-A0A5M3WI96-F1
#
_cell.length_a   1.000
_cell.length_b   1.000
_cell.length_c   1.000
_cell.angle_alpha   90.00
_cell.angle_beta   90.00
_cell.angle_gamma   90.00
#
_symmetry.space_group_name_H-M   'P 1'
#
loop_
_entity.id
_entity.type
_entity.pdbx_description
1 polymer ?
#
loop_
_entity_poly.entity_id
_entity_poly.type
_entity_poly.pdbx_seq_one_letter_code
_entity_poly.pdbx_strand_id
1 'polypeptide(L)'
;MLTNHPEDAKPADGVTFLDCDVAEAVRIALAAAGGRNVEAHSPTIGGQLLERGLLDEINLHIAPVLLGEGIRLLDLPGGRPHYLHRVGAGDPTAELSVRYRPIRP
;
A
#
# COMPACT_ATOMS: atom_id res chain seq x y z
N MET A 1 7.85 8.21 8.12
CA MET A 1 7.12 8.95 7.07
C MET A 1 8.11 9.35 5.99
N LEU A 2 7.82 9.02 4.73
CA LEU A 2 8.63 9.45 3.59
C LEU A 2 8.00 10.73 3.00
N THR A 3 8.76 11.81 2.90
CA THR A 3 8.29 13.11 2.42
C THR A 3 9.45 13.90 1.83
N ASN A 4 9.18 14.69 0.78
CA ASN A 4 10.15 15.63 0.23
C ASN A 4 10.16 16.98 0.98
N HIS A 5 9.30 17.11 2.00
CA HIS A 5 9.15 18.32 2.82
C HIS A 5 9.18 17.98 4.31
N PRO A 6 10.31 17.46 4.84
CA PRO A 6 10.43 17.17 6.27
C PRO A 6 10.34 18.42 7.15
N GLU A 7 10.65 19.60 6.62
CA GLU A 7 10.57 20.90 7.30
C GLU A 7 9.14 21.30 7.69
N ASP A 8 8.15 20.85 6.92
CA ASP A 8 6.73 21.13 7.18
C ASP A 8 6.14 20.17 8.23
N ALA A 9 6.89 19.13 8.60
CA ALA A 9 6.41 18.10 9.49
C ALA A 9 6.49 18.53 10.95
N LYS A 10 5.39 18.35 11.68
CA LYS A 10 5.41 18.48 13.14
C LYS A 10 6.12 17.26 13.75
N PRO A 11 7.14 17.46 14.61
CA PRO A 11 7.74 16.36 15.35
C PRO A 11 6.67 15.55 16.08
N ALA A 12 6.76 14.24 15.98
CA ALA A 12 5.87 13.32 16.67
C ALA A 12 6.69 12.17 17.25
N ASP A 13 6.38 11.78 18.49
CA ASP A 13 7.10 10.72 19.17
C ASP A 13 6.95 9.39 18.41
N GLY A 14 8.06 8.69 18.23
CA GLY A 14 8.10 7.44 17.47
C GLY A 14 8.00 7.60 15.95
N VAL A 15 8.01 8.83 15.42
CA VAL A 15 7.99 9.09 13.97
C VAL A 15 9.36 9.56 13.49
N THR A 16 9.92 8.85 12.51
CA THR A 16 11.08 9.30 11.74
C THR A 16 10.62 9.85 10.40
N PHE A 17 11.01 11.08 10.09
CA PHE A 17 10.83 11.69 8.77
C PHE A 17 12.05 11.39 7.91
N LEU A 18 11.82 10.87 6.71
CA LEU A 18 12.83 10.54 5.73
C LEU A 18 12.54 11.32 4.45
N ASP A 19 13.59 11.86 3.84
CA ASP A 19 13.59 12.43 2.50
C ASP A 19 14.67 11.69 1.70
N CYS A 20 14.27 10.58 1.08
CA CYS A 20 15.16 9.70 0.34
C CYS A 20 14.39 8.86 -0.70
N ASP A 21 15.10 8.08 -1.50
CA ASP A 21 14.47 7.10 -2.40
C ASP A 21 13.75 6.00 -1.59
N VAL A 22 12.65 5.50 -2.15
CA VAL A 22 11.81 4.49 -1.50
C VAL A 22 12.57 3.21 -1.11
N ALA A 23 13.57 2.78 -1.89
CA ALA A 23 14.34 1.58 -1.58
C ALA A 23 15.20 1.79 -0.32
N GLU A 24 15.75 2.99 -0.14
CA GLU A 24 16.50 3.35 1.05
C GLU A 24 15.57 3.48 2.27
N ALA A 25 14.38 4.06 2.08
CA ALA A 25 13.37 4.11 3.14
C ALA A 25 12.96 2.70 3.62
N VAL A 26 12.79 1.74 2.71
CA VAL A 26 12.53 0.33 3.05
C VAL A 26 13.69 -0.28 3.83
N ARG A 27 14.93 -0.05 3.39
CA ARG A 27 16.13 -0.56 4.10
C ARG A 27 16.18 -0.05 5.54
N ILE A 28 15.94 1.24 5.74
CA ILE A 28 15.89 1.86 7.08
C ILE A 28 14.75 1.27 7.91
N ALA A 29 13.56 1.15 7.32
CA ALA A 29 12.38 0.61 8.00
C ALA A 29 12.58 -0.85 8.44
N LEU A 30 13.14 -1.71 7.58
CA LEU A 30 13.41 -3.11 7.90
C LEU A 30 14.44 -3.25 9.02
N ALA A 31 15.51 -2.42 9.00
CA ALA A 31 16.50 -2.41 10.07
C ALA A 31 15.86 -2.02 11.41
N ALA A 32 14.98 -1.00 11.42
CA ALA A 32 14.26 -0.58 12.61
C ALA A 32 13.20 -1.60 13.07
N ALA A 33 12.61 -2.36 12.14
CA ALA A 33 11.61 -3.39 12.45
C ALA A 33 12.20 -4.60 13.21
N GLY A 34 13.51 -4.83 13.09
CA GLY A 34 14.19 -5.87 13.87
C GLY A 34 13.66 -7.27 13.61
N GLY A 35 13.43 -7.61 12.34
CA GLY A 35 12.88 -8.91 11.92
C GLY A 35 11.36 -9.03 11.94
N ARG A 36 10.64 -7.94 12.26
CA ARG A 36 9.18 -7.85 12.04
C ARG A 36 8.87 -7.32 10.64
N ASN A 37 7.59 -7.36 10.27
CA ASN A 37 7.08 -6.83 9.01
C ASN A 37 7.13 -5.29 8.98
N VAL A 38 7.23 -4.75 7.78
CA VAL A 38 7.08 -3.32 7.47
C VAL A 38 5.85 -3.16 6.59
N GLU A 39 4.93 -2.30 7.00
CA GLU A 39 3.70 -2.01 6.26
C GLU A 39 3.78 -0.64 5.58
N ALA A 40 3.36 -0.59 4.31
CA ALA A 40 3.26 0.65 3.55
C ALA A 40 1.78 1.05 3.38
N HIS A 41 1.40 2.19 3.95
CA HIS A 41 0.02 2.71 3.91
C HIS A 41 -0.17 3.86 2.91
N SER A 42 0.47 3.77 1.74
CA SER A 42 0.35 4.78 0.68
C SER A 42 0.21 4.09 -0.68
N PRO A 43 -0.78 4.47 -1.51
CA PRO A 43 -0.93 3.90 -2.85
C PRO A 43 0.26 4.25 -3.76
N THR A 44 0.79 5.48 -3.64
CA THR A 44 1.96 5.92 -4.41
C THR A 44 3.22 5.16 -4.03
N ILE A 45 3.49 5.00 -2.72
CA ILE A 45 4.65 4.23 -2.25
C ILE A 45 4.47 2.75 -2.57
N GLY A 46 3.28 2.19 -2.35
CA GLY A 46 2.95 0.81 -2.69
C GLY A 46 3.19 0.51 -4.18
N GLY A 47 2.79 1.41 -5.08
CA GLY A 47 3.07 1.30 -6.51
C GLY A 47 4.57 1.28 -6.83
N GLN A 48 5.36 2.19 -6.24
CA GLN A 48 6.82 2.21 -6.43
C GLN A 48 7.50 0.93 -5.92
N LEU A 49 7.06 0.41 -4.77
CA LEU A 49 7.57 -0.86 -4.22
C LEU A 49 7.24 -2.03 -5.15
N LEU A 50 6.02 -2.06 -5.68
CA LEU A 50 5.55 -3.08 -6.60
C LEU A 50 6.35 -3.08 -7.92
N GLU A 51 6.58 -1.90 -8.51
CA GLU A 51 7.37 -1.77 -9.75
C GLU A 51 8.83 -2.21 -9.56
N ARG A 52 9.39 -1.95 -8.38
CA ARG A 52 10.79 -2.29 -8.04
C ARG A 52 10.96 -3.71 -7.51
N GLY A 53 9.87 -4.47 -7.35
CA GLY A 53 9.93 -5.84 -6.81
C GLY A 53 10.33 -5.90 -5.33
N LEU A 54 10.02 -4.84 -4.57
CA LEU A 54 10.31 -4.72 -3.13
C LEU A 54 9.10 -5.01 -2.24
N LEU A 55 7.99 -5.46 -2.82
CA LEU A 55 6.75 -5.74 -2.12
C LEU A 55 6.49 -7.25 -2.10
N ASP A 56 6.46 -7.83 -0.91
CA ASP A 56 6.24 -9.27 -0.73
C ASP A 56 4.75 -9.64 -0.71
N GLU A 57 3.93 -8.85 -0.01
CA GLU A 57 2.51 -9.12 0.19
C GLU A 57 1.66 -7.85 0.02
N ILE A 58 0.41 -8.03 -0.45
CA ILE A 58 -0.61 -6.98 -0.51
C ILE A 58 -1.81 -7.45 0.31
N ASN A 59 -2.17 -6.68 1.34
CA ASN A 59 -3.37 -6.89 2.13
C ASN A 59 -4.45 -5.87 1.74
N LEU A 60 -5.59 -6.35 1.21
CA LEU A 60 -6.69 -5.50 0.75
C LEU A 60 -7.93 -5.67 1.63
N HIS A 61 -8.39 -4.55 2.19
CA HIS A 61 -9.68 -4.45 2.86
C HIS A 61 -10.69 -3.76 1.95
N ILE A 62 -11.61 -4.54 1.36
CA ILE A 62 -12.65 -4.00 0.47
C ILE A 62 -13.89 -3.67 1.28
N ALA A 63 -14.20 -2.38 1.42
CA ALA A 63 -15.43 -1.91 2.03
C ALA A 63 -16.60 -1.91 1.03
N PRO A 64 -17.85 -2.13 1.47
CA PRO A 64 -19.04 -2.15 0.63
C PRO A 64 -19.52 -0.75 0.20
N VAL A 65 -18.60 0.12 -0.19
CA VAL A 65 -18.86 1.54 -0.47
C VAL A 65 -18.32 1.92 -1.85
N LEU A 66 -19.13 2.65 -2.61
CA LEU A 66 -18.70 3.29 -3.86
C LEU A 66 -18.42 4.76 -3.55
N LEU A 67 -17.14 5.12 -3.48
CA LEU A 67 -16.71 6.48 -3.11
C LEU A 67 -17.00 7.53 -4.21
N GLY A 68 -17.24 7.10 -5.45
CA GLY A 68 -17.47 7.99 -6.60
C GLY A 68 -16.19 8.56 -7.18
N GLU A 69 -15.32 9.12 -6.33
CA GLU A 69 -14.01 9.68 -6.68
C GLU A 69 -12.97 9.41 -5.57
N GLY A 70 -11.71 9.72 -5.84
CA GLY A 70 -10.64 9.61 -4.85
C GLY A 70 -9.31 9.11 -5.39
N ILE A 71 -8.39 8.81 -4.48
CA ILE A 71 -7.07 8.28 -4.81
C ILE A 71 -7.22 6.82 -5.20
N ARG A 72 -6.76 6.47 -6.41
CA ARG A 72 -6.73 5.08 -6.88
C ARG A 72 -5.72 4.28 -6.07
N LEU A 73 -6.06 3.02 -5.77
CA LEU A 73 -5.15 2.09 -5.09
C LEU A 73 -3.83 1.91 -5.84
N LEU A 74 -3.89 1.84 -7.17
CA LEU A 74 -2.76 1.76 -8.07
C LEU A 74 -3.04 2.67 -9.28
N ASP A 75 -2.16 3.62 -9.54
CA ASP A 75 -2.22 4.52 -10.68
C ASP A 75 -0.85 4.52 -11.39
N LEU A 76 -0.66 3.58 -12.32
CA LEU A 76 0.59 3.34 -13.04
C LEU A 76 0.38 3.40 -14.55
N PRO A 77 0.35 4.59 -15.18
CA PRO A 77 0.21 4.73 -16.63
C PRO A 77 1.37 4.04 -17.37
N GLY A 78 1.06 3.14 -18.30
CA GLY A 78 2.06 2.35 -19.03
C GLY A 78 2.65 1.18 -18.23
N GLY A 79 2.17 0.95 -17.00
CA GLY A 79 2.56 -0.20 -16.19
C GLY A 79 2.13 -1.54 -16.80
N ARG A 80 2.82 -2.60 -16.40
CA ARG A 80 2.48 -3.97 -16.79
C ARG A 80 1.46 -4.58 -15.83
N PRO A 81 0.68 -5.59 -16.24
CA PRO A 81 -0.13 -6.37 -15.31
C PRO A 81 0.75 -7.03 -14.22
N HIS A 82 0.35 -6.88 -12.96
CA HIS A 82 0.94 -7.58 -11.82
C HIS A 82 0.02 -8.72 -11.40
N TYR A 83 0.47 -9.96 -11.60
CA TYR A 83 -0.28 -11.15 -11.20
C TYR A 83 0.03 -11.48 -9.74
N LEU A 84 -1.01 -11.53 -8.91
CA LEU A 84 -0.91 -11.84 -7.49
C LEU A 84 -1.48 -13.23 -7.23
N HIS A 85 -0.86 -13.99 -6.33
CA HIS A 85 -1.46 -15.20 -5.78
C HIS A 85 -2.03 -14.88 -4.41
N ARG A 86 -3.19 -15.46 -4.09
CA ARG A 86 -3.80 -15.30 -2.77
C ARG A 86 -3.01 -16.08 -1.73
N VAL A 87 -2.66 -15.43 -0.62
CA VAL A 87 -2.06 -16.05 0.56
C VAL A 87 -3.16 -16.29 1.62
N GLY A 88 -3.18 -17.48 2.24
CA GLY A 88 -4.12 -17.86 3.31
C GLY A 88 -5.36 -18.68 2.89
N ALA A 89 -6.16 -19.13 3.86
CA ALA A 89 -7.26 -20.08 3.63
C ALA A 89 -8.49 -19.43 2.98
N GLY A 90 -8.61 -19.70 1.69
CA GLY A 90 -9.85 -19.87 0.95
C GLY A 90 -9.51 -20.14 -0.50
N ASP A 91 -10.40 -20.82 -1.21
CA ASP A 91 -10.20 -21.37 -2.54
C ASP A 91 -9.50 -20.39 -3.52
N PRO A 92 -8.40 -20.77 -4.19
CA PRO A 92 -7.68 -19.97 -5.18
C PRO A 92 -8.45 -19.76 -6.51
N THR A 93 -9.61 -20.38 -6.68
CA THR A 93 -10.59 -20.12 -7.75
C THR A 93 -11.83 -19.37 -7.27
N ALA A 94 -11.94 -19.07 -5.97
CA ALA A 94 -13.02 -18.23 -5.47
C ALA A 94 -12.77 -16.78 -5.89
N GLU A 95 -13.56 -16.34 -6.86
CA GLU A 95 -13.98 -14.95 -6.97
C GLU A 95 -14.26 -14.39 -5.56
N LEU A 96 -13.64 -13.25 -5.20
CA LEU A 96 -14.13 -12.45 -4.08
C LEU A 96 -15.46 -11.82 -4.52
N SER A 97 -16.52 -12.64 -4.54
CA SER A 97 -17.82 -12.23 -5.06
C SER A 97 -18.55 -11.43 -3.99
N VAL A 98 -18.39 -10.11 -4.06
CA VAL A 98 -19.09 -9.15 -3.21
C VAL A 98 -20.25 -8.54 -3.99
N ARG A 99 -21.50 -8.79 -3.54
CA ARG A 99 -22.71 -8.23 -4.16
C ARG A 99 -23.36 -7.22 -3.22
N TYR A 100 -23.38 -5.97 -3.63
CA TYR A 100 -24.04 -4.87 -2.92
C TYR A 100 -25.17 -4.26 -3.74
N ARG A 101 -26.18 -3.70 -3.07
CA ARG A 101 -27.21 -2.84 -3.68
C ARG A 101 -27.04 -1.43 -3.13
N PRO A 102 -27.18 -0.37 -3.95
CA PRO A 102 -27.19 1.01 -3.45
C PRO A 102 -28.35 1.23 -2.47
N ILE A 103 -28.09 1.93 -1.36
CA ILE A 103 -29.15 2.51 -0.53
C ILE A 103 -29.62 3.78 -1.25
N ARG A 104 -30.91 3.85 -1.61
CA ARG A 104 -31.52 5.07 -2.15
C ARG A 104 -31.98 5.95 -0.98
N PRO A 105 -31.89 7.29 -1.07
CA PRO A 105 -32.48 8.18 -0.08
C PRO A 105 -33.99 8.00 0.03
#